data_AF-A0A9D0U0J6-F1
#
_entry.id   AF-A0A9D0U0J6-F1
#
_cell.length_a   1.000
_cell.length_b   1.000
_cell.length_c   1.000
_cell.angle_alpha   90.00
_cell.angle_beta   90.00
_cell.angle_gamma   90.00
#
_symmetry.space_group_name_H-M   'P 1'
#
loop_
_entity.id
_entity.type
_entity.pdbx_description
1 polymer ?
#
loop_
_entity_poly.entity_id
_entity_poly.type
_entity_poly.pdbx_seq_one_letter_code
_entity_poly.pdbx_strand_id
1 'polypeptide(L)'
;MIDKYNKLNLFATDGRIGRSVYFFFSFILPALVFWIIAAIAGQVSQFGDTGINIAYLLMVLAMLLALILLIRLTIQRIHDFNKTGWLALLLLAFPPIIILYWLVPGTEGINGYGNPSSPLPNTFKWLIPLLFIALFSATAYALSQLNGSILPPALQASS
;
A
#
# COMPACT_ATOMS: atom_id res chain seq x y z
N MET A 1 27.53 12.77 16.72
CA MET A 1 27.57 12.15 15.36
C MET A 1 26.54 12.89 14.53
N ILE A 2 26.88 13.37 13.32
CA ILE A 2 25.86 13.93 12.41
C ILE A 2 25.14 12.74 11.81
N ASP A 3 23.85 12.59 12.11
CA ASP A 3 23.05 11.49 11.58
C ASP A 3 22.95 11.61 10.06
N LYS A 4 23.45 10.59 9.34
CA LYS A 4 23.48 10.57 7.87
C LYS A 4 22.08 10.67 7.24
N TYR A 5 21.06 10.26 7.97
CA TYR A 5 19.67 10.21 7.52
C TYR A 5 18.75 10.89 8.52
N ASN A 6 17.68 11.51 8.02
CA ASN A 6 16.63 12.02 8.88
C ASN A 6 15.75 10.86 9.38
N LYS A 7 15.25 10.96 10.62
CA LYS A 7 14.33 9.98 11.18
C LYS A 7 13.01 10.03 10.42
N LEU A 8 12.55 8.89 9.93
CA LEU A 8 11.30 8.79 9.18
C LEU A 8 10.11 9.05 10.11
N ASN A 9 9.27 10.03 9.78
CA ASN A 9 8.02 10.29 10.46
C ASN A 9 6.86 10.34 9.45
N LEU A 10 6.13 9.23 9.33
CA LEU A 10 5.03 9.06 8.38
C LEU A 10 3.80 9.93 8.72
N PHE A 11 3.71 10.37 9.98
CA PHE A 11 2.60 11.18 10.46
C PHE A 11 2.92 12.67 10.48
N ALA A 12 4.18 13.09 10.29
CA ALA A 12 4.49 14.49 10.08
C ALA A 12 4.31 14.90 8.61
N THR A 13 4.18 16.20 8.37
CA THR A 13 4.34 16.77 7.02
C THR A 13 5.78 17.20 6.75
N ASP A 14 6.59 17.30 7.81
CA ASP A 14 7.98 17.72 7.75
C ASP A 14 8.92 16.56 7.43
N GLY A 15 10.03 16.90 6.78
CA GLY A 15 11.08 15.95 6.41
C GLY A 15 10.91 15.41 4.99
N ARG A 16 11.69 14.36 4.72
CA ARG A 16 11.90 13.79 3.38
C ARG A 16 11.66 12.31 3.39
N ILE A 17 11.10 11.80 2.30
CA ILE A 17 10.90 10.37 2.07
C ILE A 17 11.56 9.94 0.77
N GLY A 18 12.31 8.85 0.85
CA GLY A 18 12.95 8.25 -0.32
C GLY A 18 11.96 7.45 -1.16
N ARG A 19 12.28 7.26 -2.45
CA ARG A 19 11.40 6.58 -3.42
C ARG A 19 10.94 5.17 -2.99
N SER A 20 11.81 4.36 -2.39
CA SER A 20 11.47 2.99 -1.97
C SER A 20 10.48 2.98 -0.80
N VAL A 21 10.71 3.85 0.18
CA VAL A 21 9.85 4.02 1.36
C VAL A 21 8.50 4.58 0.90
N TYR A 22 8.52 5.59 0.02
CA TYR A 22 7.33 6.14 -0.59
C TYR A 22 6.51 5.07 -1.33
N PHE A 23 7.14 4.27 -2.19
CA PHE A 23 6.46 3.16 -2.89
C PHE A 23 5.82 2.15 -1.94
N PHE A 24 6.54 1.77 -0.88
CA PHE A 24 6.01 0.82 0.09
C PHE A 24 4.76 1.34 0.81
N PHE A 25 4.80 2.57 1.33
CA PHE A 25 3.67 3.12 2.09
C PHE A 25 2.54 3.67 1.20
N SER A 26 2.81 4.11 -0.02
CA SER A 26 1.79 4.61 -0.95
C SER A 26 1.07 3.50 -1.72
N PHE A 27 1.73 2.36 -1.96
CA PHE A 27 1.17 1.29 -2.78
C PHE A 27 1.12 -0.06 -2.06
N ILE A 28 2.26 -0.58 -1.59
CA ILE A 28 2.31 -1.94 -1.03
C ILE A 28 1.44 -2.08 0.22
N LEU A 29 1.61 -1.19 1.20
CA LEU A 29 0.88 -1.29 2.47
C LEU A 29 -0.64 -1.16 2.27
N PRO A 30 -1.16 -0.15 1.53
CA PRO A 30 -2.57 -0.10 1.19
C PRO A 30 -3.05 -1.37 0.47
N ALA A 31 -2.32 -1.86 -0.54
CA ALA A 31 -2.69 -3.07 -1.27
C ALA A 31 -2.82 -4.29 -0.35
N LEU A 32 -1.91 -4.46 0.62
CA LEU A 32 -2.00 -5.52 1.61
C LEU A 32 -3.22 -5.38 2.52
N VAL A 33 -3.48 -4.17 3.01
CA VAL A 33 -4.66 -3.89 3.85
C VAL A 33 -5.94 -4.18 3.07
N PHE A 34 -6.04 -3.73 1.81
CA PHE A 34 -7.17 -4.01 0.93
C PHE A 34 -7.39 -5.51 0.75
N TRP A 35 -6.31 -6.26 0.51
CA TRP A 35 -6.40 -7.69 0.30
C TRP A 35 -6.88 -8.44 1.55
N ILE A 36 -6.36 -8.06 2.72
CA ILE A 36 -6.78 -8.65 4.01
C ILE A 36 -8.26 -8.36 4.27
N ILE A 37 -8.70 -7.11 4.08
CA ILE A 37 -10.12 -6.74 4.27
C ILE A 37 -11.01 -7.52 3.29
N ALA A 38 -10.61 -7.64 2.03
CA ALA A 38 -11.37 -8.41 1.03
C ALA A 38 -11.45 -9.91 1.39
N ALA A 39 -10.35 -10.51 1.87
CA ALA A 39 -10.34 -11.89 2.32
C ALA A 39 -11.30 -12.11 3.51
N ILE A 40 -11.27 -11.20 4.50
CA ILE A 40 -12.19 -11.23 5.65
C ILE A 40 -13.63 -11.02 5.17
N ALA A 41 -13.88 -10.07 4.28
CA ALA A 41 -15.21 -9.79 3.73
C ALA A 41 -15.84 -11.05 3.09
N GLY A 42 -15.03 -11.81 2.34
CA GLY A 42 -15.47 -13.09 1.76
C GLY A 42 -15.93 -14.10 2.81
N GLN A 43 -15.21 -14.24 3.92
CA GLN A 43 -15.60 -15.14 5.01
C GLN A 43 -16.84 -14.64 5.76
N VAL A 44 -16.87 -13.34 6.06
CA VAL A 44 -17.92 -12.74 6.86
C VAL A 44 -19.24 -12.65 6.09
N SER A 45 -19.22 -12.71 4.75
CA SER A 45 -20.42 -12.79 3.90
C SER A 45 -21.32 -13.98 4.20
N GLN A 46 -20.78 -15.05 4.80
CA GLN A 46 -21.54 -16.24 5.21
C GLN A 46 -22.49 -15.96 6.39
N PHE A 47 -22.27 -14.88 7.13
CA PHE A 47 -23.10 -14.47 8.28
C PHE A 47 -24.22 -13.49 7.89
N GLY A 48 -24.47 -13.29 6.59
CA GLY A 48 -25.53 -12.43 6.06
C GLY A 48 -25.14 -10.95 5.94
N ASP A 49 -26.15 -10.11 5.66
CA ASP A 49 -25.97 -8.71 5.25
C ASP A 49 -25.23 -7.85 6.28
N THR A 50 -25.44 -8.09 7.57
CA THR A 50 -24.73 -7.39 8.66
C THR A 50 -23.22 -7.55 8.53
N GLY A 51 -22.77 -8.75 8.21
CA GLY A 51 -21.36 -9.07 8.05
C GLY A 51 -20.72 -8.33 6.87
N ILE A 52 -21.44 -8.29 5.75
CA ILE A 52 -21.02 -7.58 4.53
C ILE A 52 -20.95 -6.07 4.78
N ASN A 53 -21.94 -5.49 5.47
CA ASN A 53 -21.99 -4.07 5.81
C ASN A 53 -20.81 -3.65 6.70
N ILE A 54 -20.43 -4.47 7.68
CA ILE A 54 -19.25 -4.24 8.53
C ILE A 54 -17.98 -4.24 7.68
N ALA A 55 -17.82 -5.20 6.76
CA ALA A 55 -16.66 -5.26 5.89
C ALA A 55 -16.57 -4.04 4.97
N TYR A 56 -17.69 -3.57 4.42
CA TYR A 56 -17.74 -2.33 3.64
C TYR A 56 -17.35 -1.10 4.47
N LEU A 57 -17.83 -0.99 5.70
CA LEU A 57 -17.47 0.12 6.59
C LEU A 57 -15.96 0.14 6.87
N LEU A 58 -15.36 -1.02 7.18
CA LEU A 58 -13.92 -1.14 7.39
C LEU A 58 -13.14 -0.78 6.12
N MET A 59 -13.65 -1.17 4.95
CA MET A 59 -13.05 -0.81 3.66
C MET A 59 -13.01 0.71 3.46
N VAL A 60 -14.13 1.40 3.68
CA VAL A 60 -14.20 2.86 3.55
C VAL A 60 -13.24 3.56 4.53
N LEU A 61 -13.20 3.12 5.79
CA LEU A 61 -12.29 3.68 6.78
C LEU A 61 -10.82 3.47 6.39
N ALA A 62 -10.47 2.28 5.89
CA ALA A 62 -9.13 1.99 5.39
C ALA A 62 -8.76 2.87 4.20
N MET A 63 -9.68 3.10 3.26
CA MET A 63 -9.47 4.02 2.13
C MET A 63 -9.21 5.45 2.59
N LEU A 64 -9.98 5.96 3.55
CA LEU A 64 -9.80 7.31 4.08
C LEU A 64 -8.45 7.48 4.78
N LEU A 65 -8.06 6.50 5.60
CA LEU A 65 -6.74 6.50 6.26
C LEU A 65 -5.60 6.41 5.25
N ALA A 66 -5.72 5.55 4.23
CA ALA A 66 -4.75 5.44 3.15
C ALA A 66 -4.63 6.75 2.36
N LEU A 67 -5.74 7.44 2.11
CA LEU A 67 -5.75 8.73 1.44
C LEU A 67 -5.02 9.82 2.24
N ILE A 68 -5.31 9.91 3.55
CA ILE A 68 -4.64 10.87 4.44
C ILE A 68 -3.12 10.61 4.47
N LEU A 69 -2.72 9.34 4.58
CA LEU A 69 -1.31 8.97 4.54
C LEU A 69 -0.69 9.28 3.18
N LEU A 70 -1.36 8.97 2.07
CA LEU A 70 -0.87 9.26 0.73
C LEU A 70 -0.59 10.75 0.53
N ILE A 71 -1.46 11.63 1.04
CA ILE A 71 -1.26 13.08 0.99
C ILE A 71 0.01 13.46 1.76
N ARG A 72 0.17 12.99 3.01
CA ARG A 72 1.35 13.29 3.84
C ARG A 72 2.64 12.79 3.21
N LEU A 73 2.64 11.56 2.69
CA LEU A 73 3.78 10.98 2.00
C LEU A 73 4.16 11.77 0.75
N THR A 74 3.15 12.23 0.00
CA THR A 74 3.37 13.01 -1.23
C THR A 74 3.94 14.39 -0.91
N ILE A 75 3.50 15.05 0.17
CA ILE A 75 4.11 16.29 0.68
C ILE A 75 5.60 16.07 0.99
N GLN A 76 5.94 15.04 1.78
CA GLN A 76 7.34 14.72 2.09
C GLN A 76 8.16 14.33 0.86
N ARG A 77 7.53 13.70 -0.14
CA ARG A 77 8.19 13.34 -1.41
C ARG A 77 8.51 14.59 -2.22
N ILE A 78 7.63 15.60 -2.22
CA ILE A 78 7.87 16.89 -2.90
C ILE A 78 8.96 17.70 -2.18
N HIS A 79 8.99 17.65 -0.85
CA HIS A 79 10.08 18.23 -0.05
C HIS A 79 11.44 17.62 -0.41
N ASP A 80 11.48 16.34 -0.82
CA ASP A 80 12.68 15.69 -1.33
C ASP A 80 13.19 16.27 -2.67
N PHE A 81 12.37 17.07 -3.37
CA PHE A 81 12.75 17.87 -4.54
C PHE A 81 12.97 19.35 -4.23
N ASN A 82 13.00 19.73 -2.94
CA ASN A 82 13.11 21.10 -2.46
C ASN A 82 11.99 22.03 -2.99
N LYS A 83 10.76 21.49 -3.08
CA LYS A 83 9.55 22.20 -3.52
C LYS A 83 8.53 22.27 -2.38
N THR A 84 7.56 23.17 -2.47
CA THR A 84 6.52 23.35 -1.44
C THR A 84 5.45 22.25 -1.49
N GLY A 85 4.98 21.82 -0.33
CA GLY A 85 4.01 20.72 -0.17
C GLY A 85 2.63 20.95 -0.84
N TRP A 86 2.27 22.19 -1.19
CA TRP A 86 1.01 22.50 -1.88
C TRP A 86 0.84 21.76 -3.21
N LEU A 87 1.93 21.42 -3.89
CA LEU A 87 1.88 20.64 -5.13
C LEU A 87 1.32 19.22 -4.93
N ALA A 88 1.26 18.71 -3.69
CA ALA A 88 0.71 17.39 -3.38
C ALA A 88 -0.76 17.25 -3.76
N LEU A 89 -1.53 18.35 -3.67
CA LEU A 89 -2.94 18.36 -4.04
C LEU A 89 -3.12 18.21 -5.57
N LEU A 90 -2.25 18.82 -6.37
CA LEU A 90 -2.24 18.66 -7.83
C LEU A 90 -1.81 17.24 -8.22
N LEU A 91 -0.82 16.68 -7.51
CA LEU A 91 -0.34 15.32 -7.73
C LEU A 91 -1.41 14.26 -7.46
N LEU A 92 -2.26 14.48 -6.46
CA LEU A 92 -3.38 13.58 -6.14
C LEU A 92 -4.49 13.63 -7.20
N ALA A 93 -4.70 14.79 -7.82
CA ALA A 93 -5.67 14.96 -8.91
C ALA A 93 -5.24 14.26 -10.21
N PHE A 94 -3.95 13.96 -10.37
CA PHE A 94 -3.39 13.29 -11.54
C PHE A 94 -2.57 12.04 -11.13
N PRO A 95 -3.24 10.89 -10.91
CA PRO A 95 -2.60 9.64 -10.50
C PRO A 95 -1.38 9.19 -11.32
N PRO A 96 -1.29 9.40 -12.65
CA PRO A 96 -0.10 9.02 -13.42
C PRO A 96 1.17 9.72 -12.93
N ILE A 97 1.06 10.91 -12.36
CA ILE A 97 2.22 11.66 -11.87
C ILE A 97 2.80 11.00 -10.62
N ILE A 98 1.97 10.40 -9.75
CA ILE A 98 2.45 9.65 -8.58
C ILE A 98 3.42 8.54 -8.98
N ILE A 99 3.14 7.86 -10.10
CA ILE A 99 3.98 6.79 -10.64
C ILE A 99 5.36 7.32 -11.06
N LEU A 100 5.44 8.53 -11.65
CA LEU A 100 6.72 9.14 -12.00
C LEU A 100 7.58 9.37 -10.75
N TYR A 101 6.97 9.76 -9.64
CA TYR A 101 7.66 10.01 -8.37
C TYR A 101 8.18 8.73 -7.69
N TRP A 102 7.76 7.54 -8.15
CA TRP A 102 8.36 6.26 -7.77
C TRP A 102 9.74 6.04 -8.42
N LEU A 103 9.94 6.60 -9.63
CA LEU A 103 11.11 6.32 -10.45
C LEU A 103 12.20 7.38 -10.26
N VAL A 104 11.80 8.65 -10.22
CA VAL A 104 12.71 9.79 -10.19
C VAL A 104 13.43 9.85 -8.83
N PRO A 105 14.77 9.95 -8.77
CA PRO A 105 15.51 10.21 -7.52
C PRO A 105 15.30 11.66 -7.06
N GLY A 106 15.24 11.90 -5.74
CA GLY A 106 15.21 13.27 -5.22
C GLY A 106 16.59 13.91 -5.10
N THR A 107 16.67 15.04 -4.38
CA THR A 107 17.92 15.80 -4.24
C THR A 107 19.00 15.05 -3.49
N GLU A 108 20.23 15.08 -3.99
CA GLU A 108 21.39 14.52 -3.29
C GLU A 108 21.82 15.43 -2.13
N GLY A 109 22.25 14.84 -1.01
CA GLY A 109 22.73 15.59 0.15
C GLY A 109 21.63 16.29 0.95
N ILE A 110 22.01 17.31 1.72
CA ILE A 110 21.14 18.08 2.60
C ILE A 110 20.36 19.11 1.77
N ASN A 111 19.05 19.22 1.99
CA ASN A 111 18.22 20.26 1.36
C ASN A 111 17.48 21.11 2.43
N GLY A 112 16.63 22.05 2.03
CA GLY A 112 15.90 22.94 2.95
C GLY A 112 14.94 22.22 3.92
N TYR A 113 14.68 20.94 3.70
CA TYR A 113 13.84 20.05 4.51
C TYR A 113 14.65 18.98 5.27
N GLY A 114 15.99 19.07 5.25
CA GLY A 114 16.90 18.25 6.04
C GLY A 114 17.62 17.13 5.27
N ASN A 115 18.15 16.18 6.04
CA ASN A 115 18.92 15.04 5.53
C ASN A 115 18.03 14.06 4.74
N PRO A 116 18.60 13.30 3.79
CA PRO A 116 17.85 12.32 3.03
C PRO A 116 17.23 11.26 3.94
N SER A 117 16.15 10.65 3.48
CA SER A 117 15.51 9.54 4.19
C SER A 117 16.37 8.28 4.10
N SER A 118 16.35 7.46 5.15
CA SER A 118 16.99 6.13 5.09
C SER A 118 16.25 5.25 4.08
N PRO A 119 16.97 4.49 3.22
CA PRO A 119 16.34 3.51 2.34
C PRO A 119 15.68 2.39 3.15
N LEU A 120 14.72 1.67 2.53
CA LEU A 120 14.17 0.47 3.13
C LEU A 120 15.28 -0.58 3.34
N PRO A 121 15.26 -1.34 4.44
CA PRO A 121 16.19 -2.45 4.65
C PRO A 121 16.14 -3.44 3.48
N ASN A 122 17.30 -3.98 3.08
CA ASN A 122 17.39 -4.93 1.96
C ASN A 122 16.54 -6.20 2.16
N THR A 123 16.17 -6.55 3.39
CA THR A 123 15.27 -7.68 3.72
C THR A 123 13.91 -7.54 3.05
N PHE A 124 13.38 -6.33 2.93
CA PHE A 124 12.07 -6.08 2.33
C PHE A 124 12.01 -6.48 0.84
N LYS A 125 13.15 -6.46 0.13
CA LYS A 125 13.20 -6.86 -1.29
C LYS A 125 12.69 -8.29 -1.53
N TRP A 126 12.94 -9.19 -0.59
CA TRP A 126 12.50 -10.59 -0.68
C TRP A 126 11.21 -10.84 0.09
N LEU A 127 11.02 -10.16 1.22
CA LEU A 127 9.83 -10.34 2.05
C LEU A 127 8.54 -9.91 1.33
N ILE A 128 8.57 -8.79 0.62
CA ILE A 128 7.40 -8.27 -0.10
C ILE A 128 6.89 -9.31 -1.14
N PRO A 129 7.68 -9.75 -2.13
CA PRO A 129 7.19 -10.68 -3.14
C PRO A 129 6.77 -12.04 -2.53
N LEU A 130 7.50 -12.54 -1.53
CA LEU A 130 7.10 -13.76 -0.82
C LEU A 130 5.73 -13.63 -0.17
N LEU A 131 5.44 -12.47 0.44
CA LEU A 131 4.15 -12.20 1.06
C LEU A 131 3.03 -12.10 0.02
N PHE A 132 3.27 -11.47 -1.14
CA PHE A 132 2.30 -11.46 -2.25
C PHE A 132 2.06 -12.86 -2.83
N ILE A 133 3.10 -13.68 -2.99
CA ILE A 133 2.97 -15.07 -3.45
C ILE A 133 2.15 -15.89 -2.47
N ALA A 134 2.41 -15.75 -1.17
CA ALA A 134 1.67 -16.45 -0.12
C ALA A 134 0.18 -16.05 -0.11
N LEU A 135 -0.11 -14.75 -0.21
CA LEU A 135 -1.48 -14.24 -0.30
C LEU A 135 -2.19 -14.73 -1.56
N PHE A 136 -1.52 -14.68 -2.71
CA PHE A 136 -2.08 -15.16 -3.97
C PHE A 136 -2.43 -16.64 -3.88
N SER A 137 -1.49 -17.46 -3.38
CA SER A 137 -1.67 -18.90 -3.19
C SER A 137 -2.84 -19.21 -2.24
N ALA A 138 -2.96 -18.48 -1.13
CA ALA A 138 -4.06 -18.63 -0.18
C ALA A 138 -5.41 -18.30 -0.83
N THR A 139 -5.49 -17.22 -1.62
CA THR A 139 -6.74 -16.86 -2.32
C THR A 139 -7.08 -17.83 -3.45
N ALA A 140 -6.10 -18.31 -4.21
CA ALA A 140 -6.31 -19.29 -5.27
C ALA A 140 -6.81 -20.62 -4.68
N TYR A 141 -6.24 -21.05 -3.56
CA TYR A 141 -6.71 -22.22 -2.82
C TYR A 141 -8.16 -22.03 -2.34
N ALA A 142 -8.47 -20.91 -1.68
CA ALA A 142 -9.83 -20.62 -1.23
C ALA A 142 -10.85 -20.62 -2.39
N LEU A 143 -10.48 -20.05 -3.54
CA LEU A 143 -11.32 -20.04 -4.74
C LEU A 143 -11.52 -21.44 -5.32
N SER A 144 -10.50 -22.30 -5.28
CA SER A 144 -10.62 -23.69 -5.75
C SER A 144 -11.64 -24.50 -4.94
N GLN A 145 -11.74 -24.25 -3.64
CA GLN A 145 -12.75 -24.89 -2.78
C GLN A 145 -14.17 -24.46 -3.12
N LEU A 146 -14.37 -23.20 -3.53
CA LEU A 146 -15.66 -22.70 -4.01
C LEU A 146 -16.02 -23.34 -5.35
N ASN A 147 -15.08 -23.46 -6.29
CA ASN A 147 -15.33 -24.03 -7.61
C ASN A 147 -15.66 -25.53 -7.58
N GLY A 148 -15.05 -26.29 -6.65
CA GLY A 148 -15.34 -27.71 -6.45
C GLY A 148 -16.76 -28.00 -5.97
N SER A 149 -17.46 -27.01 -5.39
CA SER A 149 -18.84 -27.13 -4.89
C SER A 149 -19.93 -26.89 -5.94
N ILE A 150 -19.56 -26.39 -7.14
CA ILE A 150 -20.51 -25.97 -8.18
C ILE A 150 -20.74 -27.08 -9.23
N LEU A 151 -19.82 -28.04 -9.36
CA LEU A 151 -20.02 -29.16 -10.29
C LEU A 151 -21.01 -30.17 -9.68
N PRO A 152 -22.13 -30.47 -10.36
CA PRO A 152 -23.03 -31.52 -9.90
C PRO A 152 -22.26 -32.86 -9.84
N PRO A 153 -22.56 -33.74 -8.88
CA PRO A 153 -21.82 -34.99 -8.67
C PRO A 153 -21.75 -35.89 -9.91
N ALA A 154 -22.69 -35.71 -10.86
CA ALA A 154 -22.70 -36.40 -12.15
C ALA A 154 -21.49 -36.10 -13.06
N LEU A 155 -20.81 -34.96 -12.89
CA LEU A 155 -19.65 -34.57 -13.69
C LEU A 155 -18.30 -34.82 -12.99
N GLN A 156 -18.32 -35.20 -11.71
CA GLN A 156 -17.10 -35.58 -10.97
C GLN A 156 -16.71 -37.05 -11.20
N ALA A 157 -17.62 -37.88 -11.69
CA ALA A 157 -17.40 -39.32 -11.91
C ALA A 157 -16.84 -39.67 -13.30
N SER A 158 -16.64 -38.70 -14.19
CA SER A 158 -16.26 -38.93 -15.59
C SER A 158 -14.81 -38.56 -15.95
N SER A 159 -13.95 -38.33 -14.95
CA SER A 159 -12.51 -38.08 -15.12
C SER A 159 -11.71 -39.06 -14.28
#